data_AF-A0A0D7QIM3-F1
#
_entry.id   AF-A0A0D7QIM3-F1
#
_cell.length_a   1.000
_cell.length_b   1.000
_cell.length_c   1.000
_cell.angle_alpha   90.00
_cell.angle_beta   90.00
_cell.angle_gamma   90.00
#
_symmetry.space_group_name_H-M   'P 1'
#
loop_
_entity.id
_entity.type
_entity.pdbx_description
1 polymer ?
#
loop_
_entity_poly.entity_id
_entity_poly.type
_entity_poly.pdbx_seq_one_letter_code
_entity_poly.pdbx_strand_id
1 'polypeptide(L)'
;MDETFLTTSLRGASRKYLFFDLDINSSQPLISAMQQAATLCFGSEADIDVSAATQRAFQKRLRATADLPCEVTNFGAQLFNDGDMGGMILVDQQQRWVAYQARPIDVGVFAIDCTQDVGALQSVRDCFFSIDDVRGWLLQRAKRERDMVFNAGEGFLAALVENYS
;
A
#
# COMPACT_ATOMS: atom_id res chain seq x y z
N MET A 1 7.31 8.78 7.11
CA MET A 1 6.00 8.43 6.55
C MET A 1 4.96 9.18 7.37
N ASP A 2 3.95 9.81 6.76
CA ASP A 2 3.01 10.67 7.50
C ASP A 2 1.84 9.84 8.05
N GLU A 3 2.03 9.24 9.22
CA GLU A 3 1.00 8.47 9.92
C GLU A 3 -0.29 9.25 10.17
N THR A 4 -0.18 10.58 10.33
CA THR A 4 -1.33 11.46 10.57
C THR A 4 -2.31 11.41 9.40
N PHE A 5 -1.80 11.27 8.17
CA PHE A 5 -2.63 11.15 6.98
C PHE A 5 -3.36 9.79 6.93
N LEU A 6 -2.67 8.69 7.23
CA LEU A 6 -3.26 7.35 7.20
C LEU A 6 -4.30 7.16 8.31
N THR A 7 -4.03 7.72 9.50
CA THR A 7 -4.89 7.59 10.68
C THR A 7 -6.16 8.43 10.61
N THR A 8 -6.13 9.57 9.90
CA THR A 8 -7.32 10.41 9.65
C THR A 8 -8.15 9.94 8.47
N SER A 9 -7.55 9.21 7.52
CA SER A 9 -8.22 8.77 6.29
C SER A 9 -9.09 7.53 6.47
N LEU A 10 -8.95 6.77 7.56
CA LEU A 10 -9.72 5.55 7.83
C LEU A 10 -10.69 5.72 9.01
N ARG A 11 -11.95 5.30 8.84
CA ARG A 11 -12.99 5.37 9.90
C ARG A 11 -12.98 4.18 10.87
N GLY A 12 -12.06 3.25 10.65
CA GLY A 12 -12.06 1.90 11.22
C GLY A 12 -11.29 1.67 12.52
N ALA A 13 -11.66 0.60 13.24
CA ALA A 13 -11.05 0.18 14.51
C ALA A 13 -10.12 -1.04 14.39
N SER A 14 -10.11 -1.76 13.26
CA SER A 14 -9.31 -2.97 13.02
C SER A 14 -8.37 -2.78 11.84
N ARG A 15 -7.44 -1.84 12.00
CA ARG A 15 -6.48 -1.45 10.96
C ARG A 15 -5.36 -2.49 10.85
N LYS A 16 -5.20 -3.04 9.66
CA LYS A 16 -4.02 -3.81 9.27
C LYS A 16 -3.16 -2.96 8.35
N TYR A 17 -1.86 -2.98 8.59
CA TYR A 17 -0.87 -2.33 7.75
C TYR A 17 -0.08 -3.38 6.99
N LEU A 18 -0.15 -3.28 5.67
CA LEU A 18 0.65 -4.05 4.73
C LEU A 18 1.62 -3.10 4.04
N PHE A 19 2.86 -3.52 3.87
CA PHE A 19 3.91 -2.73 3.23
C PHE A 19 4.29 -3.34 1.90
N PHE A 20 4.74 -2.53 0.97
CA PHE A 20 5.18 -2.96 -0.35
C PHE A 20 6.37 -2.13 -0.82
N ASP A 21 7.26 -2.73 -1.61
CA ASP A 21 8.43 -2.09 -2.23
C ASP A 21 8.26 -1.91 -3.76
N LEU A 22 7.12 -2.33 -4.30
CA LEU A 22 6.75 -2.16 -5.70
C LEU A 22 6.29 -0.72 -5.99
N ASP A 23 6.55 -0.24 -7.20
CA ASP A 23 6.07 1.07 -7.65
C ASP A 23 4.54 1.06 -7.86
N ILE A 24 3.82 1.82 -7.04
CA ILE A 24 2.36 1.95 -7.13
C ILE A 24 1.89 2.57 -8.46
N ASN A 25 2.76 3.34 -9.12
CA ASN A 25 2.42 4.03 -10.35
C ASN A 25 2.40 3.09 -11.56
N SER A 26 3.05 1.92 -11.49
CA SER A 26 3.26 1.04 -12.65
C SER A 26 3.01 -0.44 -12.39
N SER A 27 2.98 -0.89 -11.13
CA SER A 27 2.84 -2.30 -10.78
C SER A 27 1.37 -2.76 -10.81
N GLN A 28 0.92 -3.26 -11.96
CA GLN A 28 -0.40 -3.90 -12.06
C GLN A 28 -0.62 -5.06 -11.07
N PRO A 29 0.38 -5.94 -10.77
CA PRO A 29 0.22 -6.98 -9.76
C PRO A 29 -0.10 -6.42 -8.37
N LEU A 30 0.59 -5.34 -7.98
CA LEU A 30 0.35 -4.67 -6.70
C LEU A 30 -1.09 -4.14 -6.62
N ILE A 31 -1.54 -3.40 -7.64
CA ILE A 31 -2.89 -2.84 -7.68
C ILE A 31 -3.95 -3.95 -7.68
N SER A 32 -3.71 -5.04 -8.41
CA SER A 32 -4.59 -6.20 -8.42
C SER A 32 -4.66 -6.88 -7.05
N ALA A 33 -3.54 -6.94 -6.31
CA ALA A 33 -3.51 -7.51 -4.97
C ALA A 33 -4.26 -6.62 -3.95
N MET A 34 -4.15 -5.28 -4.06
CA MET A 34 -4.98 -4.34 -3.27
C MET A 34 -6.47 -4.56 -3.52
N GLN A 35 -6.84 -4.67 -4.80
CA GLN A 35 -8.22 -4.90 -5.23
C GLN A 35 -8.78 -6.21 -4.66
N GLN A 36 -8.01 -7.31 -4.75
CA GLN A 36 -8.40 -8.61 -4.18
C GLN A 36 -8.53 -8.57 -2.66
N ALA A 37 -7.62 -7.89 -1.96
CA ALA A 37 -7.70 -7.72 -0.51
C ALA A 37 -8.95 -6.92 -0.11
N ALA A 38 -9.25 -5.82 -0.80
CA ALA A 38 -10.45 -5.03 -0.57
C ALA A 38 -11.73 -5.84 -0.83
N THR A 39 -11.78 -6.61 -1.92
CA THR A 39 -12.93 -7.46 -2.25
C THR A 39 -13.13 -8.59 -1.25
N LEU A 40 -12.06 -9.23 -0.75
CA LEU A 40 -12.16 -10.21 0.34
C LEU A 40 -12.77 -9.60 1.61
N CYS A 41 -12.37 -8.38 1.95
CA CYS A 41 -12.79 -7.71 3.17
C CYS A 41 -14.21 -7.15 3.11
N PHE A 42 -14.64 -6.64 1.95
CA PHE A 42 -15.86 -5.84 1.85
C PHE A 42 -16.87 -6.33 0.82
N GLY A 43 -16.55 -7.39 0.06
CA GLY A 43 -17.43 -8.06 -0.91
C GLY A 43 -17.71 -7.29 -2.21
N SER A 44 -17.73 -5.96 -2.17
CA SER A 44 -17.88 -5.10 -3.34
C SER A 44 -16.95 -3.88 -3.28
N GLU A 45 -16.42 -3.52 -4.44
CA GLU A 45 -15.52 -2.39 -4.60
C GLU A 45 -16.30 -1.08 -4.62
N ALA A 46 -15.75 -0.07 -3.95
CA ALA A 46 -16.24 1.29 -4.07
C ALA A 46 -15.36 2.05 -5.05
N ASP A 47 -15.83 3.22 -5.47
CA ASP A 47 -15.00 4.16 -6.22
C ASP A 47 -13.74 4.54 -5.41
N ILE A 48 -12.67 4.85 -6.13
CA ILE A 48 -11.36 5.15 -5.55
C ILE A 48 -10.96 6.56 -5.99
N ASP A 49 -10.60 7.39 -5.02
CA ASP A 49 -9.98 8.68 -5.27
C ASP A 49 -8.47 8.51 -5.37
N VAL A 50 -7.91 9.04 -6.46
CA VAL A 50 -6.50 8.93 -6.81
C VAL A 50 -5.88 10.33 -6.81
N SER A 51 -4.74 10.46 -6.15
CA SER A 51 -4.00 11.71 -6.01
C SER A 51 -2.50 11.48 -6.16
N ALA A 52 -1.79 12.46 -6.71
CA ALA A 52 -0.33 12.49 -6.62
C ALA A 52 0.12 12.73 -5.17
N ALA A 53 1.12 12.00 -4.70
CA ALA A 53 1.63 12.10 -3.33
C ALA A 53 2.26 13.48 -3.03
N THR A 54 2.78 14.15 -4.06
CA THR A 54 3.41 15.48 -4.03
C THR A 54 2.41 16.60 -3.77
N GLN A 55 1.21 16.50 -4.35
CA GLN A 55 0.18 17.53 -4.28
C GLN A 55 -0.83 17.27 -3.16
N ARG A 56 -1.02 15.99 -2.77
CA ARG A 56 -1.99 15.54 -1.76
C ARG A 56 -3.43 16.08 -1.97
N ALA A 57 -3.74 16.48 -3.19
CA ALA A 57 -5.04 16.97 -3.59
C ALA A 57 -5.69 15.96 -4.54
N PHE A 58 -7.00 15.76 -4.39
CA PHE A 58 -7.79 14.91 -5.26
C PHE A 58 -7.57 15.29 -6.73
N GLN A 59 -7.23 14.30 -7.57
CA GLN A 59 -7.06 14.52 -9.00
C GLN A 59 -8.08 13.77 -9.84
N LYS A 60 -8.30 12.49 -9.55
CA LYS A 60 -9.16 11.63 -10.38
C LYS A 60 -9.94 10.65 -9.51
N ARG A 61 -11.19 10.38 -9.91
CA ARG A 61 -11.99 9.29 -9.35
C ARG A 61 -12.05 8.13 -10.34
N LEU A 62 -11.71 6.94 -9.87
CA LEU A 62 -11.84 5.68 -10.60
C LEU A 62 -13.10 4.97 -10.12
N ARG A 63 -13.92 4.51 -11.06
CA ARG A 63 -15.16 3.80 -10.73
C ARG A 63 -14.84 2.37 -10.29
N ALA A 64 -15.65 1.82 -9.39
CA ALA A 64 -15.55 0.41 -8.98
C ALA A 64 -15.62 -0.59 -10.15
N THR A 65 -16.27 -0.21 -11.26
CA THR A 65 -16.39 -1.07 -12.46
C THR A 65 -15.20 -0.94 -13.41
N ALA A 66 -14.23 -0.07 -13.13
CA ALA A 66 -13.09 0.15 -14.00
C ALA A 66 -12.05 -0.96 -13.84
N ASP A 67 -11.23 -1.16 -14.86
CA ASP A 67 -10.00 -1.93 -14.75
C ASP A 67 -8.99 -1.13 -13.92
N LEU A 68 -9.03 -1.34 -12.60
CA LEU A 68 -8.25 -0.54 -11.65
C LEU A 68 -6.74 -0.61 -11.93
N PRO A 69 -6.12 -1.80 -12.14
CA PRO A 69 -4.71 -1.88 -12.55
C PRO A 69 -4.40 -1.02 -13.77
N CYS A 70 -5.19 -1.11 -14.84
CA CYS A 70 -4.95 -0.34 -16.06
C CYS A 70 -5.11 1.17 -15.81
N GLU A 71 -6.18 1.59 -15.14
CA GLU A 71 -6.46 3.01 -14.89
C GLU A 71 -5.44 3.68 -13.98
N VAL A 72 -4.97 3.00 -12.93
CA VAL A 72 -3.92 3.50 -12.03
C VAL A 72 -2.61 3.62 -12.78
N THR A 73 -2.21 2.59 -13.54
CA THR A 73 -0.98 2.64 -14.34
C THR A 73 -1.01 3.75 -15.39
N ASN A 74 -2.14 3.93 -16.08
CA ASN A 74 -2.30 5.01 -17.06
C ASN A 74 -2.20 6.40 -16.40
N PHE A 75 -2.77 6.55 -15.21
CA PHE A 75 -2.65 7.79 -14.45
C PHE A 75 -1.21 8.04 -13.98
N GLY A 76 -0.48 7.00 -13.56
CA GLY A 76 0.94 7.11 -13.23
C GLY A 76 1.81 7.53 -14.40
N ALA A 77 1.55 6.95 -15.58
CA ALA A 77 2.22 7.38 -16.80
C ALA A 77 1.91 8.84 -17.16
N GLN A 78 0.68 9.29 -16.92
CA GLN A 78 0.31 10.70 -17.11
C GLN A 78 1.09 11.61 -16.16
N LEU A 79 1.11 11.32 -14.84
CA LEU A 79 1.87 12.09 -13.86
C LEU A 79 3.36 12.20 -14.24
N PHE A 80 3.96 11.09 -14.66
CA PHE A 80 5.35 11.07 -15.12
C PHE A 80 5.57 11.99 -16.34
N ASN A 81 4.67 11.93 -17.33
CA ASN A 81 4.75 12.78 -18.52
C ASN A 81 4.56 14.27 -18.20
N ASP A 82 3.79 14.58 -17.16
CA ASP A 82 3.57 15.93 -16.63
C ASP A 82 4.73 16.41 -15.73
N GLY A 83 5.75 15.57 -15.52
CA GLY A 83 6.96 15.88 -14.75
C GLY A 83 6.84 15.60 -13.24
N ASP A 84 5.76 14.97 -12.79
CA ASP A 84 5.59 14.54 -11.41
C ASP A 84 6.19 13.13 -11.20
N MET A 85 7.30 13.09 -10.47
CA MET A 85 8.04 11.86 -10.14
C MET A 85 7.67 11.31 -8.75
N GLY A 86 6.60 11.82 -8.13
CA GLY A 86 6.07 11.31 -6.88
C GLY A 86 5.38 9.95 -7.01
N GLY A 87 5.06 9.36 -5.86
CA GLY A 87 4.15 8.21 -5.83
C GLY A 87 2.68 8.66 -5.82
N MET A 88 1.80 7.78 -5.38
CA MET A 88 0.36 8.05 -5.32
C MET A 88 -0.24 7.85 -3.93
N ILE A 89 -1.42 8.44 -3.78
CA ILE A 89 -2.39 8.13 -2.75
C ILE A 89 -3.63 7.57 -3.44
N LEU A 90 -4.08 6.39 -3.00
CA LEU A 90 -5.34 5.77 -3.41
C LEU A 90 -6.25 5.67 -2.18
N VAL A 91 -7.45 6.22 -2.26
CA VAL A 91 -8.40 6.24 -1.13
C VAL A 91 -9.74 5.67 -1.56
N ASP A 92 -10.19 4.62 -0.87
CA ASP A 92 -11.55 4.10 -0.99
C ASP A 92 -12.58 5.19 -0.60
N GLN A 93 -13.61 5.42 -1.41
CA GLN A 93 -14.64 6.43 -1.11
C GLN A 93 -15.42 6.19 0.18
N GLN A 94 -15.50 4.93 0.63
CA GLN A 94 -16.12 4.61 1.92
C GLN A 94 -15.11 4.69 3.07
N GLN A 95 -13.87 5.11 2.81
CA GLN A 95 -12.79 5.30 3.79
C GLN A 95 -12.45 4.01 4.56
N ARG A 96 -12.53 2.87 3.86
CA ARG A 96 -12.26 1.53 4.42
C ARG A 96 -10.82 1.09 4.24
N TRP A 97 -10.15 1.61 3.20
CA TRP A 97 -8.72 1.36 2.96
C TRP A 97 -8.07 2.56 2.26
N VAL A 98 -6.75 2.67 2.43
CA VAL A 98 -5.89 3.67 1.79
C VAL A 98 -4.55 3.03 1.40
N ALA A 99 -4.07 3.34 0.20
CA ALA A 99 -2.69 3.05 -0.20
C ALA A 99 -1.93 4.36 -0.36
N TYR A 100 -0.67 4.37 0.07
CA TYR A 100 0.20 5.52 -0.02
C TYR A 100 1.63 5.11 -0.33
N GLN A 101 2.24 5.76 -1.30
CA GLN A 101 3.67 5.70 -1.54
C GLN A 101 4.17 7.12 -1.84
N ALA A 102 5.20 7.58 -1.12
CA ALA A 102 5.70 8.94 -1.27
C ALA A 102 6.41 9.16 -2.62
N ARG A 103 7.26 8.20 -3.00
CA ARG A 103 8.00 8.13 -4.28
C ARG A 103 8.04 6.68 -4.75
N PRO A 104 8.14 6.41 -6.07
CA PRO A 104 8.17 5.05 -6.62
C PRO A 104 9.21 4.09 -6.00
N ILE A 105 10.30 4.64 -5.46
CA ILE A 105 11.41 3.88 -4.85
C ILE A 105 11.26 3.68 -3.33
N ASP A 106 10.31 4.36 -2.70
CA ASP A 106 10.11 4.28 -1.25
C ASP A 106 9.20 3.10 -0.92
N VAL A 107 9.34 2.54 0.28
CA VAL A 107 8.35 1.58 0.80
C VAL A 107 7.00 2.29 0.91
N GLY A 108 5.99 1.71 0.26
CA GLY A 108 4.61 2.12 0.37
C GLY A 108 3.88 1.35 1.46
N VAL A 109 2.71 1.86 1.81
CA VAL A 109 1.82 1.29 2.83
C VAL A 109 0.41 1.19 2.29
N PHE A 110 -0.21 0.06 2.55
CA PHE A 110 -1.61 -0.23 2.31
C PHE A 110 -2.26 -0.51 3.66
N ALA A 111 -3.07 0.43 4.11
CA ALA A 111 -3.82 0.33 5.36
C ALA A 111 -5.27 -0.06 5.05
N ILE A 112 -5.77 -1.11 5.69
CA ILE A 112 -7.11 -1.65 5.46
C ILE A 112 -7.80 -1.95 6.80
N ASP A 113 -9.06 -1.50 6.94
CA ASP A 113 -9.88 -1.78 8.12
C ASP A 113 -10.65 -3.08 7.94
N CYS A 114 -10.08 -4.20 8.37
CA CYS A 114 -10.64 -5.51 8.07
C CYS A 114 -10.21 -6.58 9.07
N THR A 115 -11.15 -7.42 9.47
CA THR A 115 -10.88 -8.57 10.35
C THR A 115 -10.41 -9.81 9.57
N GLN A 116 -10.76 -9.92 8.29
CA GLN A 116 -10.39 -11.06 7.43
C GLN A 116 -8.87 -11.21 7.27
N ASP A 117 -8.41 -12.44 7.14
CA ASP A 117 -7.00 -12.74 6.88
C ASP A 117 -6.66 -12.54 5.40
N VAL A 118 -6.26 -11.32 5.06
CA VAL A 118 -5.79 -10.96 3.71
C VAL A 118 -4.50 -11.69 3.32
N GLY A 119 -3.72 -12.19 4.29
CA GLY A 119 -2.51 -12.98 4.04
C GLY A 119 -2.79 -14.37 3.45
N ALA A 120 -4.03 -14.84 3.51
CA ALA A 120 -4.44 -16.09 2.85
C ALA A 120 -4.36 -15.99 1.31
N LEU A 121 -4.45 -14.78 0.74
CA LEU A 121 -4.35 -14.55 -0.70
C LEU A 121 -2.89 -14.66 -1.17
N GLN A 122 -2.64 -15.45 -2.21
CA GLN A 122 -1.29 -15.59 -2.78
C GLN A 122 -0.77 -14.26 -3.34
N SER A 123 -1.61 -13.53 -4.06
CA SER A 123 -1.29 -12.20 -4.61
C SER A 123 -0.85 -11.20 -3.54
N VAL A 124 -1.48 -11.24 -2.37
CA VAL A 124 -1.10 -10.40 -1.23
C VAL A 124 0.27 -10.80 -0.70
N ARG A 125 0.54 -12.09 -0.51
CA ARG A 125 1.86 -12.59 -0.05
C ARG A 125 2.99 -12.30 -1.04
N ASP A 126 2.69 -12.20 -2.32
CA ASP A 126 3.68 -11.92 -3.36
C ASP A 126 4.01 -10.43 -3.47
N CYS A 127 3.07 -9.55 -3.11
CA CYS A 127 3.22 -8.10 -3.27
C CYS A 127 3.44 -7.34 -1.97
N PHE A 128 3.11 -7.94 -0.82
CA PHE A 128 3.12 -7.26 0.47
C PHE A 128 3.85 -8.06 1.54
N PHE A 129 4.30 -7.34 2.55
CA PHE A 129 4.78 -7.87 3.82
C PHE A 129 4.09 -7.15 4.98
N SER A 130 3.91 -7.86 6.09
CA SER A 130 3.25 -7.38 7.30
C SER A 130 4.25 -6.97 8.39
N ILE A 131 3.75 -6.36 9.46
CA ILE A 131 4.57 -6.06 10.63
C ILE A 131 5.14 -7.31 11.29
N ASP A 132 4.42 -8.43 11.23
CA ASP A 132 4.87 -9.70 11.80
C ASP A 132 5.98 -10.33 10.95
N ASP A 133 5.96 -10.12 9.63
CA ASP A 133 7.07 -10.49 8.75
C ASP A 133 8.33 -9.69 9.12
N VAL A 134 8.19 -8.37 9.31
CA VAL A 134 9.30 -7.48 9.72
C VAL A 134 9.88 -7.92 11.07
N ARG A 135 9.02 -8.18 12.07
CA ARG A 135 9.45 -8.72 13.37
C ARG A 135 10.20 -10.04 13.21
N GLY A 136 9.71 -10.92 12.34
CA GLY A 136 10.36 -12.19 12.01
C GLY A 136 11.76 -11.99 11.43
N TRP A 137 11.93 -11.05 10.48
CA TRP A 137 13.23 -10.75 9.87
C TRP A 137 14.23 -10.19 10.86
N LEU A 138 13.79 -9.33 11.79
CA LEU A 138 14.63 -8.75 12.83
C LEU A 138 15.20 -9.80 13.81
N LEU A 139 14.62 -11.01 13.89
CA LEU A 139 15.19 -12.11 14.67
C LEU A 139 16.46 -12.70 14.04
N GLN A 140 16.68 -12.48 12.73
CA GLN A 140 17.92 -12.83 12.01
C GLN A 140 18.38 -14.29 12.17
N ARG A 141 17.45 -15.23 12.40
CA ARG A 141 17.71 -16.66 12.65
C ARG A 141 18.21 -17.34 11.38
N ALA A 142 17.58 -17.06 10.24
CA ALA A 142 17.93 -17.62 8.94
C ALA A 142 18.79 -16.68 8.09
N LYS A 143 19.51 -17.22 7.09
CA LYS A 143 20.29 -16.42 6.14
C LYS A 143 19.43 -15.39 5.43
N ARG A 144 18.25 -15.80 4.95
CA ARG A 144 17.28 -14.92 4.28
C ARG A 144 16.92 -13.71 5.14
N GLU A 145 16.66 -13.92 6.43
CA GLU A 145 16.30 -12.84 7.36
C GLU A 145 17.45 -11.85 7.54
N ARG A 146 18.69 -12.36 7.67
CA ARG A 146 19.90 -11.51 7.71
C ARG A 146 20.08 -10.70 6.42
N ASP A 147 19.88 -11.34 5.27
CA ASP A 147 19.98 -10.66 3.97
C ASP A 147 18.91 -9.55 3.85
N MET A 148 17.68 -9.81 4.33
CA MET A 148 16.60 -8.80 4.37
C MET A 148 16.95 -7.61 5.26
N VAL A 149 17.42 -7.88 6.49
CA VAL A 149 17.82 -6.82 7.44
C VAL A 149 19.00 -6.02 6.90
N PHE A 150 19.97 -6.67 6.27
CA PHE A 150 21.11 -6.00 5.66
C PHE A 150 20.70 -5.08 4.51
N ASN A 151 19.83 -5.54 3.61
CA ASN A 151 19.41 -4.77 2.44
C ASN A 151 18.46 -3.62 2.78
N ALA A 152 17.52 -3.84 3.69
CA ALA A 152 16.54 -2.81 4.08
C ALA A 152 17.09 -1.83 5.13
N GLY A 153 18.02 -2.29 5.96
CA GLY A 153 18.54 -1.55 7.12
C GLY A 153 17.73 -1.82 8.38
N GLU A 154 18.40 -2.32 9.42
CA GLU A 154 17.79 -2.66 10.71
C GLU A 154 17.05 -1.49 11.36
N GLY A 155 17.65 -0.29 11.36
CA GLY A 155 17.02 0.90 11.95
C GLY A 155 15.73 1.31 11.24
N PHE A 156 15.64 1.11 9.92
CA PHE A 156 14.43 1.36 9.16
C PHE A 156 13.34 0.35 9.52
N LEU A 157 13.67 -0.94 9.55
CA LEU A 157 12.73 -2.00 9.93
C LEU A 157 12.22 -1.85 11.37
N ALA A 158 13.10 -1.48 12.31
CA ALA A 158 12.71 -1.19 13.69
C ALA A 158 11.73 -0.01 13.79
N ALA A 159 11.97 1.06 13.01
CA ALA A 159 11.06 2.20 12.95
C ALA A 159 9.69 1.82 12.35
N LEU A 160 9.63 0.90 11.38
CA LEU A 160 8.34 0.39 10.88
C LEU A 160 7.58 -0.32 12.01
N VAL A 161 8.25 -1.18 12.78
CA VAL A 161 7.63 -1.84 13.93
C VAL A 161 7.14 -0.83 14.96
N GLU A 162 7.93 0.18 15.31
CA GLU A 162 7.55 1.15 16.34
C GLU A 162 6.31 1.97 15.96
N ASN A 163 6.22 2.41 14.71
CA ASN A 163 5.13 3.29 14.25
C ASN A 163 3.84 2.50 13.94
N TYR A 164 3.95 1.30 13.36
CA TYR A 164 2.80 0.56 12.83
C TYR A 164 2.40 -0.70 13.64
N SER A 165 2.84 -0.81 14.89
CA SER A 165 2.46 -1.90 15.81
C SER A 165 1.06 -1.76 16.40
#